data_AF-A0A2V8UXB7-F1
#
_entry.id   AF-A0A2V8UXB7-F1
#
_cell.length_a   1.000
_cell.length_b   1.000
_cell.length_c   1.000
_cell.angle_alpha   90.00
_cell.angle_beta   90.00
_cell.angle_gamma   90.00
#
_symmetry.space_group_name_H-M   'P 1'
#
loop_
_entity.id
_entity.type
_entity.pdbx_description
1 polymer ?
#
loop_
_entity_poly.entity_id
_entity_poly.type
_entity_poly.pdbx_seq_one_letter_code
_entity_poly.pdbx_strand_id
1 'polypeptide(L)'
;FSTWPLRGNYSWGDDRFRDTLSVHASPFEAYIFGPDVLTWTQVNPTADTKIFHRALDYADALGGLAWVLGPEWIRGTRGDQALALCRARLFANLQLQPYFPLMKWPKEVVAFYRDVKGRIYKVVERDGQAFIGPDGRELYRRTRNSRNVKTGLVIPGWPAYDSDGPIGLNPAVKYSLIPSRRVGTKVNISQLSKTDCIESYREGDGFILLTLGCGEGLIAATAEFTYQLPDAAHRVLVNGTQQEPVRTGQNCKLAVPVNATVVWIDRSTPRPNKDGYLGSGSEDGQLIADGSGISVDPQRNRLLRFGTDKGPVALTVCPSAGVELTMDYPVTVPSISSVLRVFGMHVSTPYGDGMTAKLLVNGRAIVVKQMGPHDSQWHQWDIPLGKYSGEQVLITVTANPNKDTNSDNLRITRPRIVDVPNVTEPMDRVLDASR
;
A
#
# COMPACT_ATOMS: atom_id res chain seq x y z
N PHE A 1 -6.91 -9.54 17.73
CA PHE A 1 -7.42 -10.89 17.33
C PHE A 1 -6.65 -11.90 18.16
N SER A 2 -7.26 -12.99 18.66
CA SER A 2 -6.51 -14.00 19.43
C SER A 2 -5.39 -14.62 18.58
N THR A 3 -4.18 -14.68 19.13
CA THR A 3 -3.05 -15.45 18.59
C THR A 3 -3.37 -16.93 18.71
N TRP A 4 -4.28 -17.44 17.88
CA TRP A 4 -4.53 -18.87 17.80
C TRP A 4 -3.24 -19.55 17.31
N PRO A 5 -2.58 -20.37 18.14
CA PRO A 5 -1.33 -21.06 17.75
C PRO A 5 -1.53 -22.02 16.57
N LEU A 6 -2.79 -22.37 16.28
CA LEU A 6 -3.19 -23.22 15.17
C LEU A 6 -3.30 -22.47 13.82
N ARG A 7 -3.03 -21.16 13.74
CA ARG A 7 -3.05 -20.41 12.46
C ARG A 7 -1.96 -20.80 11.45
N GLY A 8 -1.11 -21.79 11.75
CA GLY A 8 -0.13 -22.37 10.83
C GLY A 8 1.31 -22.23 11.31
N ASN A 9 2.21 -22.97 10.66
CA ASN A 9 3.62 -23.12 11.07
C ASN A 9 4.40 -21.80 11.17
N TYR A 10 3.95 -20.75 10.46
CA TYR A 10 4.56 -19.41 10.46
C TYR A 10 4.19 -18.56 11.71
N SER A 11 3.34 -19.05 12.61
CA SER A 11 2.98 -18.36 13.86
C SER A 11 3.86 -18.77 15.05
N TRP A 12 4.64 -19.84 14.93
CA TRP A 12 5.45 -20.42 16.00
C TRP A 12 6.83 -19.75 16.08
N GLY A 13 7.39 -19.69 17.28
CA GLY A 13 8.69 -19.07 17.55
C GLY A 13 8.70 -17.54 17.45
N ASP A 14 9.88 -16.95 17.63
CA ASP A 14 10.09 -15.51 17.49
C ASP A 14 10.22 -15.08 16.01
N ASP A 15 10.37 -13.79 15.77
CA ASP A 15 10.48 -13.26 14.41
C ASP A 15 11.72 -13.77 13.65
N ARG A 16 12.83 -13.98 14.35
CA ARG A 16 14.06 -14.50 13.74
C ARG A 16 13.90 -15.96 13.33
N PHE A 17 13.26 -16.76 14.17
CA PHE A 17 12.94 -18.15 13.89
C PHE A 17 12.00 -18.27 12.69
N ARG A 18 10.96 -17.43 12.62
CA ARG A 18 10.02 -17.39 11.49
C ARG A 18 10.70 -16.98 10.18
N ASP A 19 11.61 -15.99 10.22
CA ASP A 19 12.40 -15.62 9.05
C ASP A 19 13.31 -16.76 8.60
N THR A 20 13.97 -17.44 9.55
CA THR A 20 14.80 -18.62 9.28
C THR A 20 13.98 -19.71 8.59
N LEU A 21 12.82 -20.08 9.15
CA LEU A 21 11.97 -21.10 8.56
C LEU A 21 11.44 -20.70 7.16
N SER A 22 11.11 -19.43 6.91
CA SER A 22 10.66 -18.99 5.58
C SER A 22 11.72 -19.17 4.48
N VAL A 23 13.00 -19.26 4.86
CA VAL A 23 14.14 -19.43 3.96
C VAL A 23 14.57 -20.90 3.86
N HIS A 24 14.37 -21.68 4.93
CA HIS A 24 14.90 -23.03 5.07
C HIS A 24 13.85 -24.14 5.01
N ALA A 25 12.55 -23.81 5.02
CA ALA A 25 11.49 -24.79 4.83
C ALA A 25 11.70 -25.56 3.52
N SER A 26 11.29 -26.83 3.52
CA SER A 26 11.48 -27.74 2.40
C SER A 26 10.25 -28.63 2.23
N PRO A 27 9.92 -29.08 1.00
CA PRO A 27 8.79 -29.97 0.79
C PRO A 27 8.94 -31.30 1.54
N PHE A 28 10.17 -31.67 1.92
CA PHE A 28 10.45 -32.86 2.71
C PHE A 28 9.73 -32.85 4.06
N GLU A 29 9.58 -31.69 4.70
CA GLU A 29 8.91 -31.55 5.99
C GLU A 29 7.45 -32.00 5.93
N ALA A 30 6.77 -31.68 4.83
CA ALA A 30 5.41 -32.14 4.56
C ALA A 30 5.36 -33.64 4.22
N TYR A 31 6.32 -34.08 3.39
CA TYR A 31 6.36 -35.45 2.88
C TYR A 31 6.54 -36.52 3.97
N ILE A 32 7.19 -36.19 5.10
CA ILE A 32 7.31 -37.08 6.27
C ILE A 32 5.93 -37.57 6.75
N PHE A 33 4.88 -36.76 6.58
CA PHE A 33 3.52 -37.11 7.01
C PHE A 33 2.73 -37.91 5.96
N GLY A 34 3.29 -38.14 4.77
CA GLY A 34 2.71 -38.95 3.70
C GLY A 34 2.66 -38.23 2.35
N PRO A 35 2.60 -38.98 1.23
CA PRO A 35 2.60 -38.40 -0.12
C PRO A 35 1.30 -37.63 -0.45
N ASP A 36 0.22 -37.91 0.26
CA ASP A 36 -1.09 -37.28 0.07
C ASP A 36 -1.30 -36.05 0.97
N VAL A 37 -0.29 -35.66 1.76
CA VAL A 37 -0.38 -34.50 2.65
C VAL A 37 -0.15 -33.22 1.86
N LEU A 38 -1.23 -32.47 1.67
CA LEU A 38 -1.17 -31.10 1.18
C LEU A 38 -1.03 -30.14 2.35
N THR A 39 0.03 -29.36 2.36
CA THR A 39 0.21 -28.33 3.38
C THR A 39 -0.75 -27.18 3.17
N TRP A 40 -1.65 -27.02 4.14
CA TRP A 40 -2.55 -25.89 4.17
C TRP A 40 -1.82 -24.68 4.74
N THR A 41 -1.57 -23.68 3.91
CA THR A 41 -1.02 -22.40 4.39
C THR A 41 -2.10 -21.34 4.28
N GLN A 42 -2.70 -21.00 5.42
CA GLN A 42 -3.62 -19.88 5.49
C GLN A 42 -2.80 -18.61 5.21
N VAL A 43 -3.30 -17.75 4.34
CA VAL A 43 -2.78 -16.40 4.21
C VAL A 43 -3.95 -15.50 4.53
N ASN A 44 -3.83 -14.68 5.56
CA ASN A 44 -4.87 -13.70 5.82
C ASN A 44 -4.66 -12.50 4.88
N PRO A 45 -5.63 -12.21 3.99
CA PRO A 45 -5.78 -10.98 3.23
C PRO A 45 -5.40 -9.67 3.87
N THR A 46 -5.62 -9.64 5.17
CA THR A 46 -5.60 -8.47 6.04
C THR A 46 -4.45 -8.56 7.02
N ALA A 47 -3.54 -9.52 6.83
CA ALA A 47 -2.33 -9.58 7.60
C ALA A 47 -1.35 -8.52 7.12
N ASP A 48 -0.54 -8.09 8.07
CA ASP A 48 0.69 -7.36 7.80
C ASP A 48 1.50 -8.00 6.66
N THR A 49 2.04 -7.15 5.77
CA THR A 49 2.80 -7.56 4.59
C THR A 49 3.92 -8.56 4.92
N LYS A 50 4.60 -8.42 6.06
CA LYS A 50 5.65 -9.35 6.48
C LYS A 50 5.10 -10.75 6.70
N ILE A 51 3.95 -10.86 7.38
CA ILE A 51 3.27 -12.12 7.65
C ILE A 51 2.74 -12.72 6.34
N PHE A 52 2.13 -11.91 5.48
CA PHE A 52 1.64 -12.35 4.17
C PHE A 52 2.75 -13.00 3.35
N HIS A 53 3.88 -12.31 3.19
CA HIS A 53 5.01 -12.82 2.42
C HIS A 53 5.62 -14.08 3.04
N ARG A 54 5.77 -14.13 4.39
CA ARG A 54 6.23 -15.35 5.07
C ARG A 54 5.30 -16.51 4.73
N ALA A 55 4.00 -16.35 4.89
CA ALA A 55 3.04 -17.41 4.60
C ALA A 55 3.13 -17.91 3.14
N LEU A 56 3.31 -17.01 2.17
CA LEU A 56 3.57 -17.43 0.78
C LEU A 56 4.92 -18.12 0.57
N ASP A 57 5.99 -17.66 1.22
CA ASP A 57 7.32 -18.29 1.16
C ASP A 57 7.25 -19.74 1.68
N TYR A 58 6.51 -19.98 2.77
CA TYR A 58 6.26 -21.34 3.28
C TYR A 58 5.37 -22.15 2.35
N ALA A 59 4.31 -21.56 1.78
CA ALA A 59 3.44 -22.29 0.86
C ALA A 59 4.24 -22.79 -0.37
N ASP A 60 5.17 -21.98 -0.87
CA ASP A 60 6.08 -22.35 -1.96
C ASP A 60 7.14 -23.36 -1.54
N ALA A 61 7.61 -23.32 -0.30
CA ALA A 61 8.53 -24.30 0.22
C ALA A 61 7.86 -25.66 0.46
N LEU A 62 6.61 -25.69 0.93
CA LEU A 62 5.96 -26.91 1.40
C LEU A 62 5.07 -27.61 0.36
N GLY A 63 4.99 -27.11 -0.87
CA GLY A 63 4.07 -27.65 -1.87
C GLY A 63 2.61 -27.23 -1.66
N GLY A 64 2.35 -26.29 -0.76
CA GLY A 64 1.01 -25.93 -0.32
C GLY A 64 0.29 -24.99 -1.29
N LEU A 65 -1.04 -25.07 -1.31
CA LEU A 65 -1.86 -24.03 -1.93
C LEU A 65 -2.09 -22.93 -0.90
N ALA A 66 -1.57 -21.73 -1.18
CA ALA A 66 -1.97 -20.53 -0.45
C ALA A 66 -3.44 -20.23 -0.79
N TRP A 67 -4.30 -20.22 0.22
CA TRP A 67 -5.72 -19.97 0.05
C TRP A 67 -6.00 -18.51 -0.33
N VAL A 68 -6.93 -18.31 -1.26
CA VAL A 68 -7.46 -17.01 -1.67
C VAL A 68 -8.86 -16.86 -1.04
N LEU A 69 -9.01 -16.01 -0.03
CA LEU A 69 -10.27 -15.88 0.72
C LEU A 69 -11.30 -15.07 -0.09
N GLY A 70 -12.26 -15.74 -0.72
CA GLY A 70 -13.50 -15.12 -1.20
C GLY A 70 -13.52 -14.67 -2.67
N PRO A 71 -14.72 -14.49 -3.26
CA PRO A 71 -14.91 -14.12 -4.67
C PRO A 71 -14.45 -12.70 -5.02
N GLU A 72 -14.20 -11.84 -4.05
CA GLU A 72 -13.63 -10.51 -4.26
C GLU A 72 -12.14 -10.56 -4.62
N TRP A 73 -11.43 -11.62 -4.21
CA TRP A 73 -9.99 -11.77 -4.45
C TRP A 73 -9.62 -12.24 -5.86
N ILE A 74 -10.51 -12.98 -6.54
CA ILE A 74 -10.26 -13.44 -7.92
C ILE A 74 -10.15 -12.28 -8.93
N ARG A 75 -10.44 -11.05 -8.48
CA ARG A 75 -10.32 -9.82 -9.26
C ARG A 75 -9.08 -9.00 -8.93
N GLY A 76 -8.26 -9.42 -7.97
CA GLY A 76 -7.04 -8.71 -7.57
C GLY A 76 -6.07 -8.51 -8.74
N THR A 77 -5.74 -7.25 -9.02
CA THR A 77 -4.89 -6.80 -10.13
C THR A 77 -3.57 -6.18 -9.67
N ARG A 78 -3.46 -5.82 -8.38
CA ARG A 78 -2.26 -5.22 -7.79
C ARG A 78 -1.87 -5.84 -6.44
N GLY A 79 -0.62 -5.60 -6.04
CA GLY A 79 -0.05 -5.99 -4.75
C GLY A 79 -0.02 -7.49 -4.50
N ASP A 80 0.01 -7.83 -3.22
CA ASP A 80 0.11 -9.19 -2.68
C ASP A 80 -1.04 -10.12 -3.12
N GLN A 81 -2.24 -9.57 -3.30
CA GLN A 81 -3.40 -10.33 -3.78
C GLN A 81 -3.21 -10.82 -5.22
N ALA A 82 -2.70 -9.95 -6.10
CA ALA A 82 -2.45 -10.30 -7.49
C ALA A 82 -1.39 -11.39 -7.61
N LEU A 83 -0.37 -11.38 -6.73
CA LEU A 83 0.60 -12.45 -6.65
C LEU A 83 -0.02 -13.76 -6.18
N ALA A 84 -0.80 -13.75 -5.10
CA ALA A 84 -1.48 -14.96 -4.62
C ALA A 84 -2.39 -15.57 -5.69
N LEU A 85 -3.15 -14.73 -6.42
CA LEU A 85 -3.99 -15.16 -7.52
C LEU A 85 -3.18 -15.69 -8.71
N CYS A 86 -2.09 -15.00 -9.09
CA CYS A 86 -1.17 -15.45 -10.12
C CYS A 86 -0.61 -16.84 -9.80
N ARG A 87 -0.14 -17.03 -8.56
CA ARG A 87 0.36 -18.31 -8.05
C ARG A 87 -0.72 -19.40 -8.09
N ALA A 88 -1.90 -19.12 -7.54
CA ALA A 88 -3.00 -20.09 -7.51
C ALA A 88 -3.39 -20.55 -8.91
N ARG A 89 -3.50 -19.61 -9.86
CA ARG A 89 -3.75 -19.92 -11.28
C ARG A 89 -2.63 -20.77 -11.90
N LEU A 90 -1.37 -20.44 -11.61
CA LEU A 90 -0.23 -21.20 -12.11
C LEU A 90 -0.27 -22.66 -11.65
N PHE A 91 -0.44 -22.88 -10.34
CA PHE A 91 -0.50 -24.21 -9.74
C PHE A 91 -1.70 -25.01 -10.24
N ALA A 92 -2.88 -24.40 -10.31
CA ALA A 92 -4.09 -25.06 -10.80
C ALA A 92 -4.00 -25.43 -12.29
N ASN A 93 -3.56 -24.50 -13.14
CA ASN A 93 -3.52 -24.71 -14.60
C ASN A 93 -2.46 -25.73 -15.01
N LEU A 94 -1.32 -25.76 -14.31
CA LEU A 94 -0.24 -26.70 -14.59
C LEU A 94 -0.37 -28.00 -13.79
N GLN A 95 -1.28 -28.06 -12.81
CA GLN A 95 -1.40 -29.16 -11.85
C GLN A 95 -0.04 -29.51 -11.22
N LEU A 96 0.64 -28.49 -10.69
CA LEU A 96 1.97 -28.64 -10.12
C LEU A 96 1.92 -29.50 -8.86
N GLN A 97 2.82 -30.48 -8.80
CA GLN A 97 3.04 -31.34 -7.63
C GLN A 97 4.48 -31.21 -7.15
N PRO A 98 4.73 -31.28 -5.83
CA PRO A 98 6.09 -31.38 -5.31
C PRO A 98 6.87 -32.52 -5.98
N TYR A 99 8.13 -32.27 -6.29
CA TYR A 99 9.02 -33.23 -6.94
C TYR A 99 10.32 -33.35 -6.17
N PHE A 100 10.83 -34.57 -6.05
CA PHE A 100 12.07 -34.87 -5.33
C PHE A 100 13.04 -35.53 -6.32
N PRO A 101 13.90 -34.73 -6.99
CA PRO A 101 14.83 -35.29 -7.97
C PRO A 101 15.91 -36.13 -7.26
N LEU A 102 16.40 -37.17 -7.94
CA LEU A 102 17.49 -38.03 -7.45
C LEU A 102 18.88 -37.37 -7.51
N MET A 103 18.94 -36.07 -7.81
CA MET A 103 20.17 -35.29 -7.87
C MET A 103 20.49 -34.67 -6.51
N LYS A 104 21.75 -34.27 -6.32
CA LYS A 104 22.12 -33.41 -5.19
C LYS A 104 21.31 -32.11 -5.25
N TRP A 105 20.64 -31.78 -4.16
CA TRP A 105 19.83 -30.58 -4.05
C TRP A 105 20.70 -29.32 -4.19
N PRO A 106 20.46 -28.45 -5.20
CA PRO A 106 21.22 -27.20 -5.35
C PRO A 106 20.98 -26.28 -4.17
N LYS A 107 22.03 -25.55 -3.73
CA LYS A 107 21.98 -24.75 -2.49
C LYS A 107 20.95 -23.63 -2.54
N GLU A 108 20.72 -23.07 -3.72
CA GLU A 108 19.82 -21.96 -3.99
C GLU A 108 18.38 -22.39 -4.31
N VAL A 109 18.11 -23.69 -4.42
CA VAL A 109 16.76 -24.19 -4.70
C VAL A 109 16.05 -24.50 -3.39
N VAL A 110 14.85 -23.96 -3.21
CA VAL A 110 13.99 -24.20 -2.04
C VAL A 110 13.10 -25.42 -2.27
N ALA A 111 12.53 -25.53 -3.47
CA ALA A 111 11.59 -26.58 -3.83
C ALA A 111 11.65 -26.89 -5.32
N PHE A 112 11.37 -28.15 -5.68
CA PHE A 112 11.09 -28.53 -7.06
C PHE A 112 9.62 -28.90 -7.22
N TYR A 113 9.08 -28.60 -8.39
CA TYR A 113 7.75 -28.96 -8.79
C TYR A 113 7.78 -29.64 -10.16
N ARG A 114 6.81 -30.51 -10.39
CA ARG A 114 6.60 -31.18 -11.67
C ARG A 114 5.15 -31.02 -12.10
N ASP A 115 4.93 -30.68 -13.37
CA ASP A 115 3.59 -30.66 -13.94
C ASP A 115 3.18 -32.04 -14.49
N VAL A 116 1.91 -32.16 -14.93
CA VAL A 116 1.37 -33.40 -15.53
C VAL A 116 2.08 -33.85 -16.82
N LYS A 117 2.88 -32.97 -17.45
CA LYS A 117 3.69 -33.28 -18.63
C LYS A 117 5.13 -33.66 -18.28
N GLY A 118 5.44 -33.75 -16.98
CA GLY A 118 6.78 -34.09 -16.49
C GLY A 118 7.78 -32.93 -16.53
N ARG A 119 7.37 -31.69 -16.86
CA ARG A 119 8.27 -30.54 -16.88
C ARG A 119 8.58 -30.09 -15.46
N ILE A 120 9.84 -29.72 -15.23
CA ILE A 120 10.35 -29.36 -13.90
C ILE A 120 10.37 -27.85 -13.74
N TYR A 121 9.87 -27.40 -12.59
CA TYR A 121 9.87 -26.01 -12.13
C TYR A 121 10.62 -25.93 -10.80
N LYS A 122 11.13 -24.75 -10.46
CA LYS A 122 11.96 -24.57 -9.26
C LYS A 122 11.54 -23.31 -8.52
N VAL A 123 11.47 -23.38 -7.19
CA VAL A 123 11.52 -22.19 -6.34
C VAL A 123 12.97 -21.98 -5.98
N VAL A 124 13.50 -20.79 -6.27
CA VAL A 124 14.89 -20.43 -5.94
C VAL A 124 14.90 -19.28 -4.94
N GLU A 125 15.82 -19.33 -3.99
CA GLU A 125 16.08 -18.28 -3.02
C GLU A 125 17.30 -17.45 -3.47
N ARG A 126 17.11 -16.14 -3.56
CA ARG A 126 18.13 -15.15 -3.93
C ARG A 126 18.05 -13.97 -2.93
N ASP A 127 17.67 -12.80 -3.42
CA ASP A 127 17.21 -11.64 -2.67
C ASP A 127 15.69 -11.73 -2.43
N GLY A 128 15.20 -12.93 -2.15
CA GLY A 128 13.79 -13.29 -2.21
C GLY A 128 13.54 -14.55 -3.04
N GLN A 129 12.33 -15.07 -2.96
CA GLN A 129 11.95 -16.29 -3.66
C GLN A 129 11.42 -16.00 -5.06
N ALA A 130 11.96 -16.68 -6.06
CA ALA A 130 11.48 -16.64 -7.44
C ALA A 130 11.04 -18.03 -7.91
N PHE A 131 9.90 -18.09 -8.60
CA PHE A 131 9.40 -19.33 -9.20
C PHE A 131 9.86 -19.38 -10.66
N ILE A 132 10.64 -20.40 -11.01
CA ILE A 132 11.33 -20.54 -12.28
C ILE A 132 10.70 -21.63 -13.12
N GLY A 133 10.36 -21.30 -14.36
CA GLY A 133 9.84 -22.22 -15.37
C GLY A 133 10.90 -23.18 -15.93
N PRO A 134 10.47 -24.21 -16.67
CA PRO A 134 11.38 -25.17 -17.32
C PRO A 134 12.29 -24.52 -18.37
N ASP A 135 11.90 -23.36 -18.91
CA ASP A 135 12.67 -22.54 -19.85
C ASP A 135 13.66 -21.59 -19.15
N GLY A 136 13.75 -21.65 -17.81
CA GLY A 136 14.60 -20.79 -17.00
C GLY A 136 14.04 -19.39 -16.75
N ARG A 137 12.83 -19.07 -17.21
CA ARG A 137 12.21 -17.75 -16.99
C ARG A 137 11.53 -17.67 -15.63
N GLU A 138 11.53 -16.48 -15.04
CA GLU A 138 10.75 -16.21 -13.83
C GLU A 138 9.26 -16.16 -14.16
N LEU A 139 8.44 -16.92 -13.43
CA LEU A 139 6.98 -16.98 -13.56
C LEU A 139 6.28 -16.10 -12.53
N TYR A 140 6.92 -15.85 -11.40
CA TYR A 140 6.62 -14.78 -10.44
C TYR A 140 7.79 -14.68 -9.45
N ARG A 141 7.83 -13.59 -8.67
CA ARG A 141 8.88 -13.37 -7.67
C ARG A 141 8.38 -12.57 -6.49
N ARG A 142 8.92 -12.87 -5.31
CA ARG A 142 8.88 -12.01 -4.13
C ARG A 142 10.29 -11.53 -3.88
N THR A 143 10.50 -10.21 -3.82
CA THR A 143 11.82 -9.62 -3.61
C THR A 143 11.87 -8.95 -2.25
N ARG A 144 13.04 -8.91 -1.62
CA ARG A 144 13.30 -8.27 -0.33
C ARG A 144 14.70 -7.67 -0.30
N ASN A 145 14.96 -6.72 0.58
CA ASN A 145 16.28 -6.12 0.77
C ASN A 145 16.95 -5.66 -0.54
N SER A 146 16.16 -5.08 -1.44
CA SER A 146 16.61 -4.72 -2.78
C SER A 146 16.08 -3.35 -3.15
N ARG A 147 16.90 -2.55 -3.84
CA ARG A 147 16.52 -1.24 -4.39
C ARG A 147 16.13 -1.30 -5.87
N ASN A 148 16.61 -2.33 -6.55
CA ASN A 148 16.32 -2.61 -7.94
C ASN A 148 16.31 -4.12 -8.14
N VAL A 149 15.58 -4.58 -9.16
CA VAL A 149 15.52 -5.99 -9.52
C VAL A 149 15.64 -6.11 -11.02
N LYS A 150 16.63 -6.86 -11.51
CA LYS A 150 16.74 -7.20 -12.93
C LYS A 150 15.78 -8.34 -13.26
N THR A 151 14.67 -8.03 -13.92
CA THR A 151 13.63 -9.01 -14.25
C THR A 151 12.69 -8.51 -15.35
N GLY A 152 12.08 -9.46 -16.08
CA GLY A 152 10.97 -9.17 -17.01
C GLY A 152 9.60 -9.08 -16.32
N LEU A 153 9.53 -9.36 -15.01
CA LEU A 153 8.31 -9.23 -14.21
C LEU A 153 8.04 -7.76 -13.83
N VAL A 154 6.80 -7.49 -13.41
CA VAL A 154 6.38 -6.14 -13.01
C VAL A 154 5.80 -6.14 -11.61
N ILE A 155 5.91 -5.00 -10.92
CA ILE A 155 5.14 -4.64 -9.73
C ILE A 155 3.95 -3.80 -10.22
N PRO A 156 2.72 -4.35 -10.28
CA PRO A 156 1.58 -3.61 -10.79
C PRO A 156 1.30 -2.34 -9.97
N GLY A 157 1.19 -1.20 -10.66
CA GLY A 157 0.97 0.11 -10.01
C GLY A 157 2.24 0.78 -9.48
N TRP A 158 3.42 0.19 -9.68
CA TRP A 158 4.69 0.85 -9.35
C TRP A 158 5.07 1.88 -10.43
N PRO A 159 5.54 3.09 -10.07
CA PRO A 159 5.78 4.16 -11.06
C PRO A 159 7.18 4.16 -11.65
N ALA A 160 8.13 3.37 -11.12
CA ALA A 160 9.55 3.53 -11.41
C ALA A 160 10.19 2.29 -12.02
N TYR A 161 10.67 2.42 -13.26
CA TYR A 161 11.31 1.35 -14.01
C TYR A 161 12.44 1.88 -14.89
N ASP A 162 13.52 1.12 -15.00
CA ASP A 162 14.54 1.30 -16.03
C ASP A 162 14.42 0.22 -17.13
N SER A 163 15.49 0.06 -17.91
CA SER A 163 15.59 -0.97 -18.96
C SER A 163 15.62 -2.39 -18.41
N ASP A 164 16.08 -2.58 -17.17
CA ASP A 164 16.36 -3.88 -16.57
C ASP A 164 15.25 -4.35 -15.63
N GLY A 165 14.44 -3.43 -15.08
CA GLY A 165 13.31 -3.78 -14.21
C GLY A 165 12.84 -2.63 -13.30
N PRO A 166 12.14 -2.95 -12.19
CA PRO A 166 11.73 -1.93 -11.22
C PRO A 166 12.93 -1.35 -10.46
N ILE A 167 12.88 -0.04 -10.21
CA ILE A 167 13.90 0.72 -9.45
C ILE A 167 13.25 1.47 -8.29
N GLY A 168 14.09 1.97 -7.37
CA GLY A 168 13.64 2.77 -6.23
C GLY A 168 12.87 1.97 -5.18
N LEU A 169 13.05 0.66 -5.12
CA LEU A 169 12.42 -0.18 -4.11
C LEU A 169 12.98 0.15 -2.72
N ASN A 170 12.12 0.13 -1.70
CA ASN A 170 12.53 0.26 -0.30
C ASN A 170 13.10 -1.09 0.20
N PRO A 171 14.38 -1.18 0.60
CA PRO A 171 14.96 -2.44 1.06
C PRO A 171 14.29 -3.04 2.31
N ALA A 172 13.66 -2.21 3.15
CA ALA A 172 12.94 -2.67 4.33
C ALA A 172 11.62 -3.40 3.99
N VAL A 173 11.22 -3.37 2.71
CA VAL A 173 9.92 -3.83 2.24
C VAL A 173 10.09 -5.05 1.34
N LYS A 174 9.06 -5.90 1.34
CA LYS A 174 8.94 -7.01 0.39
C LYS A 174 8.00 -6.60 -0.74
N TYR A 175 8.37 -6.92 -1.98
CA TYR A 175 7.56 -6.63 -3.15
C TYR A 175 7.18 -7.91 -3.89
N SER A 176 5.96 -7.88 -4.43
CA SER A 176 5.36 -8.95 -5.20
C SER A 176 5.42 -8.61 -6.70
N LEU A 177 6.11 -9.45 -7.48
CA LEU A 177 6.35 -9.27 -8.91
C LEU A 177 5.67 -10.39 -9.70
N ILE A 178 4.90 -10.02 -10.73
CA ILE A 178 4.09 -10.94 -11.53
C ILE A 178 4.29 -10.72 -13.04
N PRO A 179 3.98 -11.73 -13.88
CA PRO A 179 4.01 -11.59 -15.32
C PRO A 179 2.82 -10.74 -15.75
N SER A 180 3.08 -9.51 -16.16
CA SER A 180 2.08 -8.62 -16.74
C SER A 180 2.77 -7.59 -17.62
N ARG A 181 1.98 -6.87 -18.42
CA ARG A 181 2.47 -5.67 -19.10
C ARG A 181 2.64 -4.57 -18.06
N ARG A 182 3.67 -3.73 -18.22
CA ARG A 182 3.76 -2.47 -17.48
C ARG A 182 2.50 -1.66 -17.83
N VAL A 183 1.57 -1.58 -16.88
CA VAL A 183 0.43 -0.68 -17.00
C VAL A 183 0.97 0.70 -16.67
N GLY A 184 0.80 1.66 -17.60
CA GLY A 184 1.28 3.03 -17.39
C GLY A 184 0.62 3.63 -16.15
N THR A 185 1.46 4.16 -15.27
CA THR A 185 1.07 5.06 -14.17
C THR A 185 0.97 6.49 -14.71
N LYS A 186 0.28 7.38 -14.00
CA LYS A 186 0.21 8.81 -14.37
C LYS A 186 1.55 9.54 -14.25
N VAL A 187 2.57 8.91 -13.70
CA VAL A 187 3.97 9.36 -13.76
C VAL A 187 4.86 8.16 -14.05
N ASN A 188 5.79 8.32 -14.99
CA ASN A 188 6.81 7.32 -15.30
C ASN A 188 8.16 7.82 -14.81
N ILE A 189 8.77 7.12 -13.84
CA ILE A 189 10.11 7.45 -13.33
C ILE A 189 11.11 6.49 -13.98
N SER A 190 12.01 7.03 -14.79
CA SER A 190 12.98 6.25 -15.55
C SER A 190 14.36 6.18 -14.91
N GLN A 191 14.65 7.12 -14.01
CA GLN A 191 15.90 7.20 -13.26
C GLN A 191 15.62 7.71 -11.86
N LEU A 192 16.24 7.09 -10.86
CA LEU A 192 16.27 7.51 -9.47
C LEU A 192 17.68 7.27 -8.96
N SER A 193 18.18 8.11 -8.05
CA SER A 193 19.49 7.88 -7.45
C SER A 193 19.56 6.49 -6.78
N LYS A 194 20.75 5.88 -6.75
CA LYS A 194 20.93 4.53 -6.19
C LYS A 194 20.67 4.46 -4.69
N THR A 195 20.75 5.59 -4.00
CA THR A 195 20.52 5.70 -2.56
C THR A 195 19.08 6.01 -2.25
N ASP A 196 18.28 6.51 -3.18
CA ASP A 196 16.88 6.83 -2.90
C ASP A 196 15.96 5.61 -3.15
N CYS A 197 14.83 5.63 -2.47
CA CYS A 197 13.72 4.71 -2.62
C CYS A 197 12.42 5.51 -2.70
N ILE A 198 11.36 4.85 -3.13
CA ILE A 198 9.99 5.35 -3.08
C ILE A 198 9.34 4.68 -1.88
N GLU A 199 8.90 5.48 -0.91
CA GLU A 199 8.17 4.99 0.26
C GLU A 199 6.70 4.79 -0.05
N SER A 200 6.11 5.69 -0.83
CA SER A 200 4.73 5.53 -1.27
C SER A 200 4.46 6.19 -2.62
N TYR A 201 3.52 5.60 -3.34
CA TYR A 201 3.02 6.14 -4.59
C TYR A 201 1.51 5.99 -4.67
N ARG A 202 0.84 7.10 -4.93
CA ARG A 202 -0.62 7.16 -5.11
C ARG A 202 -0.98 8.04 -6.29
N GLU A 203 -2.08 7.69 -6.93
CA GLU A 203 -2.67 8.47 -8.01
C GLU A 203 -4.19 8.39 -7.90
N GLY A 204 -4.85 9.45 -8.37
CA GLY A 204 -6.31 9.51 -8.43
C GLY A 204 -6.75 10.55 -9.45
N ASP A 205 -8.03 10.87 -9.47
CA ASP A 205 -8.55 11.90 -10.37
C ASP A 205 -8.01 13.26 -9.95
N GLY A 206 -7.28 13.91 -10.85
CA GLY A 206 -6.71 15.24 -10.62
C GLY A 206 -5.46 15.29 -9.73
N PHE A 207 -4.85 14.17 -9.33
CA PHE A 207 -3.59 14.21 -8.58
C PHE A 207 -2.68 12.98 -8.75
N ILE A 208 -1.41 13.20 -8.41
CA ILE A 208 -0.37 12.19 -8.22
C ILE A 208 0.40 12.57 -6.95
N LEU A 209 0.67 11.61 -6.07
CA LEU A 209 1.47 11.76 -4.87
C LEU A 209 2.60 10.74 -4.86
N LEU A 210 3.81 11.21 -4.62
CA LEU A 210 5.02 10.41 -4.47
C LEU A 210 5.72 10.83 -3.18
N THR A 211 5.97 9.87 -2.30
CA THR A 211 6.86 10.07 -1.15
C THR A 211 8.15 9.32 -1.42
N LEU A 212 9.26 10.04 -1.44
CA LEU A 212 10.59 9.45 -1.52
C LEU A 212 11.11 9.15 -0.13
N GLY A 213 12.05 8.20 -0.04
CA GLY A 213 12.77 7.89 1.18
C GLY A 213 14.10 7.17 0.95
N CYS A 214 14.70 6.71 2.04
CA CYS A 214 15.89 5.84 2.14
C CYS A 214 17.30 6.39 1.82
N GLY A 215 17.66 7.64 2.13
CA GLY A 215 19.08 8.02 2.28
C GLY A 215 19.63 7.68 3.67
N GLU A 216 20.25 6.51 3.87
CA GLU A 216 21.05 6.24 5.08
C GLU A 216 22.37 7.03 5.02
N GLY A 217 22.54 7.98 5.94
CA GLY A 217 23.80 8.68 6.17
C GLY A 217 24.17 9.72 5.11
N LEU A 218 23.59 10.92 5.21
CA LEU A 218 24.24 12.23 4.98
C LEU A 218 23.20 13.35 5.15
N ILE A 219 23.50 14.28 6.04
CA ILE A 219 22.60 15.34 6.58
C ILE A 219 22.24 16.43 5.54
N ALA A 220 22.54 16.27 4.25
CA ALA A 220 22.18 17.25 3.22
C ALA A 220 22.17 16.70 1.77
N ALA A 221 21.81 15.43 1.54
CA ALA A 221 21.71 14.93 0.17
C ALA A 221 20.42 15.41 -0.52
N THR A 222 20.53 15.83 -1.78
CA THR A 222 19.37 16.03 -2.67
C THR A 222 19.11 14.72 -3.39
N ALA A 223 17.85 14.29 -3.43
CA ALA A 223 17.39 13.20 -4.27
C ALA A 223 17.10 13.74 -5.68
N GLU A 224 17.70 13.16 -6.72
CA GLU A 224 17.38 13.48 -8.11
C GLU A 224 16.68 12.29 -8.77
N PHE A 225 15.60 12.57 -9.49
CA PHE A 225 14.94 11.60 -10.35
C PHE A 225 14.51 12.21 -11.67
N THR A 226 14.47 11.35 -12.70
CA THR A 226 13.93 11.67 -14.02
C THR A 226 12.54 11.06 -14.15
N TYR A 227 11.57 11.89 -14.50
CA TYR A 227 10.20 11.48 -14.67
C TYR A 227 9.59 12.06 -15.95
N GLN A 228 8.52 11.42 -16.41
CA GLN A 228 7.69 11.89 -17.50
C GLN A 228 6.24 11.88 -17.04
N LEU A 229 5.54 12.99 -17.26
CA LEU A 229 4.09 13.06 -17.12
C LEU A 229 3.47 12.84 -18.51
N PRO A 230 2.47 11.95 -18.63
CA PRO A 230 1.71 11.78 -19.86
C PRO A 230 0.89 13.05 -20.18
N ASP A 231 0.42 13.78 -19.15
CA ASP A 231 -0.46 14.96 -19.30
C ASP A 231 0.12 16.23 -18.64
N ALA A 232 -0.22 17.41 -19.19
CA ALA A 232 0.50 18.69 -18.98
C ALA A 232 0.00 19.54 -17.82
N ALA A 233 -1.21 19.25 -17.33
CA ALA A 233 -2.01 20.25 -16.64
C ALA A 233 -1.77 20.29 -15.13
N HIS A 234 -0.55 20.00 -14.66
CA HIS A 234 -0.28 19.87 -13.22
C HIS A 234 0.49 21.07 -12.64
N ARG A 235 0.09 21.48 -11.42
CA ARG A 235 0.91 22.19 -10.45
C ARG A 235 1.79 21.19 -9.74
N VAL A 236 3.07 21.50 -9.54
CA VAL A 236 4.01 20.61 -8.83
C VAL A 236 4.38 21.23 -7.49
N LEU A 237 4.21 20.46 -6.43
CA LEU A 237 4.53 20.83 -5.06
C LEU A 237 5.60 19.87 -4.51
N VAL A 238 6.67 20.43 -3.96
CA VAL A 238 7.68 19.67 -3.21
C VAL A 238 7.61 20.13 -1.76
N ASN A 239 7.24 19.22 -0.85
CA ASN A 239 6.98 19.52 0.56
C ASN A 239 6.02 20.71 0.76
N GLY A 240 5.02 20.83 -0.13
CA GLY A 240 4.04 21.92 -0.13
C GLY A 240 4.52 23.23 -0.77
N THR A 241 5.78 23.31 -1.24
CA THR A 241 6.31 24.49 -1.94
C THR A 241 6.21 24.31 -3.44
N GLN A 242 5.61 25.28 -4.12
CA GLN A 242 5.45 25.25 -5.57
C GLN A 242 6.80 25.23 -6.30
N GLN A 243 6.89 24.38 -7.31
CA GLN A 243 8.00 24.32 -8.25
C GLN A 243 7.60 24.93 -9.60
N GLU A 244 8.59 25.27 -10.41
CA GLU A 244 8.38 25.77 -11.77
C GLU A 244 7.58 24.77 -12.63
N PRO A 245 6.72 25.26 -13.54
CA PRO A 245 5.87 24.40 -14.34
C PRO A 245 6.68 23.47 -15.25
N VAL A 246 6.25 22.20 -15.25
CA VAL A 246 6.90 21.12 -15.99
C VAL A 246 6.35 21.07 -17.41
N ARG A 247 7.22 20.85 -18.41
CA ARG A 247 6.80 20.65 -19.79
C ARG A 247 6.35 19.20 -20.00
N THR A 248 5.19 19.00 -20.62
CA THR A 248 4.64 17.67 -20.90
C THR A 248 5.47 16.84 -21.84
N GLY A 249 5.38 15.50 -21.68
CA GLY A 249 5.86 14.56 -22.67
C GLY A 249 7.39 14.51 -22.81
N GLN A 250 8.13 15.35 -22.08
CA GLN A 250 9.58 15.34 -22.02
C GLN A 250 10.04 14.73 -20.70
N ASN A 251 11.21 14.08 -20.74
CA ASN A 251 11.90 13.67 -19.54
C ASN A 251 12.30 14.91 -18.74
N CYS A 252 11.75 15.03 -17.54
CA CYS A 252 12.00 16.12 -16.62
C CYS A 252 12.83 15.61 -15.46
N LYS A 253 13.86 16.36 -15.10
CA LYS A 253 14.66 16.11 -13.90
C LYS A 253 14.12 16.97 -12.77
N LEU A 254 13.95 16.37 -11.60
CA LEU A 254 13.60 17.08 -10.38
C LEU A 254 14.59 16.70 -9.28
N ALA A 255 15.23 17.71 -8.70
CA ALA A 255 16.03 17.59 -7.50
C ALA A 255 15.19 18.02 -6.30
N VAL A 256 15.07 17.16 -5.30
CA VAL A 256 14.28 17.40 -4.09
C VAL A 256 15.09 17.06 -2.84
N PRO A 257 14.73 17.58 -1.66
CA PRO A 257 15.32 17.11 -0.41
C PRO A 257 15.10 15.59 -0.21
N VAL A 258 16.00 14.90 0.50
CA VAL A 258 15.73 13.53 0.98
C VAL A 258 14.41 13.53 1.77
N ASN A 259 13.65 12.43 1.66
CA ASN A 259 12.33 12.26 2.28
C ASN A 259 11.28 13.27 1.80
N ALA A 260 11.45 13.83 0.59
CA ALA A 260 10.49 14.75 0.03
C ALA A 260 9.17 14.05 -0.36
N THR A 261 8.09 14.78 -0.14
CA THR A 261 6.79 14.50 -0.74
C THR A 261 6.61 15.39 -1.96
N VAL A 262 6.37 14.76 -3.11
CA VAL A 262 6.10 15.42 -4.38
C VAL A 262 4.63 15.19 -4.73
N VAL A 263 3.90 16.29 -4.99
CA VAL A 263 2.50 16.24 -5.39
C VAL A 263 2.33 16.94 -6.72
N TRP A 264 1.78 16.25 -7.71
CA TRP A 264 1.29 16.84 -8.94
C TRP A 264 -0.23 16.97 -8.82
N ILE A 265 -0.76 18.19 -8.91
CA ILE A 265 -2.19 18.47 -8.75
C ILE A 265 -2.69 19.12 -10.03
N ASP A 266 -3.77 18.60 -10.61
CA ASP A 266 -4.40 19.18 -11.79
C ASP A 266 -4.91 20.60 -11.50
N ARG A 267 -4.66 21.50 -12.46
CA ARG A 267 -5.11 22.89 -12.41
C ARG A 267 -6.62 23.04 -12.49
N SER A 268 -7.34 22.06 -13.03
CA SER A 268 -8.80 22.05 -13.12
C SER A 268 -9.50 21.54 -11.85
N THR A 269 -8.77 21.39 -10.73
CA THR A 269 -9.34 20.87 -9.49
C THR A 269 -10.45 21.77 -8.95
N PRO A 270 -11.57 21.16 -8.52
CA PRO A 270 -12.79 21.89 -8.23
C PRO A 270 -12.61 22.84 -7.05
N ARG A 271 -13.25 24.01 -7.14
CA ARG A 271 -13.47 24.88 -5.99
C ARG A 271 -14.75 24.41 -5.30
N PRO A 272 -14.70 23.98 -4.04
CA PRO A 272 -15.90 23.52 -3.34
C PRO A 272 -16.87 24.69 -3.10
N ASN A 273 -18.15 24.37 -3.05
CA ASN A 273 -19.19 25.33 -2.63
C ASN A 273 -18.93 25.79 -1.19
N LYS A 274 -19.42 26.99 -0.85
CA LYS A 274 -19.35 27.50 0.52
C LYS A 274 -20.00 26.49 1.48
N ASP A 275 -19.29 26.13 2.55
CA ASP A 275 -19.68 25.13 3.56
C ASP A 275 -19.98 23.73 2.98
N GLY A 276 -19.53 23.48 1.74
CA GLY A 276 -19.73 22.24 1.01
C GLY A 276 -18.76 21.15 1.47
N TYR A 277 -19.25 19.92 1.49
CA TYR A 277 -18.42 18.73 1.61
C TYR A 277 -17.57 18.53 0.35
N LEU A 278 -16.37 17.99 0.54
CA LEU A 278 -15.48 17.62 -0.54
C LEU A 278 -15.94 16.33 -1.22
N GLY A 279 -15.66 16.22 -2.52
CA GLY A 279 -15.97 15.04 -3.35
C GLY A 279 -17.46 14.78 -3.61
N SER A 280 -17.76 13.63 -4.22
CA SER A 280 -19.10 13.24 -4.71
C SER A 280 -20.02 12.59 -3.67
N GLY A 281 -19.50 12.13 -2.54
CA GLY A 281 -20.23 11.31 -1.55
C GLY A 281 -20.32 9.83 -1.92
N SER A 282 -19.65 9.44 -3.01
CA SER A 282 -19.50 8.05 -3.48
C SER A 282 -18.03 7.70 -3.74
N GLU A 283 -17.13 8.43 -3.08
CA GLU A 283 -15.69 8.27 -3.23
C GLU A 283 -15.25 6.92 -2.70
N ASP A 284 -14.43 6.23 -3.50
CA ASP A 284 -13.81 4.96 -3.16
C ASP A 284 -12.48 5.25 -2.44
N GLY A 285 -12.40 4.97 -1.13
CA GLY A 285 -11.15 5.12 -0.37
C GLY A 285 -10.11 4.07 -0.76
N GLN A 286 -8.85 4.45 -0.92
CA GLN A 286 -7.74 3.57 -1.31
C GLN A 286 -7.11 2.90 -0.10
N LEU A 287 -6.94 1.58 -0.13
CA LEU A 287 -6.13 0.87 0.87
C LEU A 287 -4.67 0.87 0.44
N ILE A 288 -3.77 1.38 1.27
CA ILE A 288 -2.33 1.51 1.01
C ILE A 288 -1.59 0.55 1.93
N ALA A 289 -0.80 -0.37 1.39
CA ALA A 289 -0.05 -1.30 2.25
C ALA A 289 1.09 -0.56 3.00
N ASP A 290 1.15 -0.73 4.32
CA ASP A 290 2.06 -0.02 5.24
C ASP A 290 3.55 -0.31 4.95
N GLY A 291 3.85 -1.34 4.16
CA GLY A 291 5.19 -1.62 3.64
C GLY A 291 5.44 -1.01 2.26
N SER A 292 4.72 -1.47 1.24
CA SER A 292 5.02 -1.10 -0.16
C SER A 292 4.63 0.31 -0.55
N GLY A 293 3.71 0.92 0.21
CA GLY A 293 3.13 2.22 -0.14
C GLY A 293 2.37 2.20 -1.47
N ILE A 294 2.01 1.00 -1.97
CA ILE A 294 1.23 0.78 -3.18
C ILE A 294 -0.23 0.56 -2.76
N SER A 295 -1.16 1.14 -3.54
CA SER A 295 -2.58 0.85 -3.38
C SER A 295 -2.90 -0.63 -3.66
N VAL A 296 -3.52 -1.27 -2.67
CA VAL A 296 -4.23 -2.55 -2.79
C VAL A 296 -5.49 -2.32 -3.63
N ASP A 297 -5.83 -3.27 -4.50
CA ASP A 297 -6.80 -3.18 -5.60
C ASP A 297 -8.00 -2.22 -5.40
N PRO A 298 -8.27 -1.30 -6.37
CA PRO A 298 -9.40 -0.38 -6.34
C PRO A 298 -10.79 -1.01 -6.16
N GLN A 299 -11.01 -2.27 -6.56
CA GLN A 299 -12.32 -2.91 -6.42
C GLN A 299 -12.67 -3.24 -4.96
N ARG A 300 -11.69 -3.28 -4.06
CA ARG A 300 -11.90 -3.40 -2.61
C ARG A 300 -12.48 -2.10 -2.01
N ASN A 301 -12.32 -0.98 -2.70
CA ASN A 301 -12.76 0.34 -2.25
C ASN A 301 -14.29 0.47 -2.22
N ARG A 302 -15.01 -0.38 -2.97
CA ARG A 302 -16.49 -0.39 -3.05
C ARG A 302 -17.21 -0.76 -1.74
N LEU A 303 -16.47 -1.21 -0.73
CA LEU A 303 -17.01 -1.58 0.59
C LEU A 303 -17.24 -0.35 1.49
N LEU A 304 -16.72 0.82 1.13
CA LEU A 304 -16.73 2.03 1.95
C LEU A 304 -17.68 3.07 1.35
N ARG A 305 -18.99 2.82 1.42
CA ARG A 305 -19.98 3.83 1.04
C ARG A 305 -20.32 4.70 2.24
N PHE A 306 -20.12 5.99 2.05
CA PHE A 306 -20.78 7.02 2.84
C PHE A 306 -22.30 6.79 2.87
N GLY A 307 -22.89 6.73 4.07
CA GLY A 307 -24.33 6.51 4.25
C GLY A 307 -25.16 7.66 3.70
N THR A 308 -26.32 7.34 3.12
CA THR A 308 -27.15 8.25 2.32
C THR A 308 -27.86 9.36 3.13
N ASP A 309 -27.71 10.57 2.60
CA ASP A 309 -28.71 11.64 2.37
C ASP A 309 -29.19 12.60 3.46
N LYS A 310 -29.01 12.42 4.78
CA LYS A 310 -29.51 13.42 5.76
C LYS A 310 -28.70 13.61 7.05
N GLY A 311 -27.38 13.72 6.97
CA GLY A 311 -26.53 14.06 8.13
C GLY A 311 -25.05 14.17 7.80
N PRO A 312 -24.17 14.60 8.73
CA PRO A 312 -22.73 14.58 8.52
C PRO A 312 -22.33 13.15 8.16
N VAL A 313 -21.88 12.99 6.93
CA VAL A 313 -21.70 11.70 6.28
C VAL A 313 -20.49 11.01 6.92
N ALA A 314 -20.72 10.21 7.95
CA ALA A 314 -19.68 9.48 8.68
C ALA A 314 -19.42 8.13 8.01
N LEU A 315 -18.18 7.92 7.57
CA LEU A 315 -17.70 6.63 7.11
C LEU A 315 -17.26 5.81 8.32
N THR A 316 -17.79 4.58 8.46
CA THR A 316 -17.20 3.61 9.39
C THR A 316 -16.04 2.93 8.69
N VAL A 317 -14.86 3.03 9.27
CA VAL A 317 -13.59 2.58 8.73
C VAL A 317 -13.04 1.50 9.64
N CYS A 318 -12.88 0.30 9.08
CA CYS A 318 -12.22 -0.83 9.72
C CYS A 318 -11.22 -1.42 8.70
N PRO A 319 -10.06 -0.75 8.50
CA PRO A 319 -9.01 -1.26 7.66
C PRO A 319 -8.41 -2.50 8.32
N SER A 320 -7.74 -3.26 7.49
CA SER A 320 -7.04 -4.48 7.83
C SER A 320 -5.65 -4.20 8.41
N ALA A 321 -5.06 -5.11 9.19
CA ALA A 321 -3.72 -4.89 9.73
C ALA A 321 -2.72 -4.72 8.58
N GLY A 322 -1.81 -3.74 8.71
CA GLY A 322 -0.80 -3.45 7.70
C GLY A 322 -1.31 -2.79 6.42
N VAL A 323 -2.53 -2.24 6.43
CA VAL A 323 -2.99 -1.30 5.40
C VAL A 323 -3.59 -0.03 6.02
N GLU A 324 -3.23 1.11 5.46
CA GLU A 324 -3.82 2.41 5.76
C GLU A 324 -4.94 2.71 4.75
N LEU A 325 -6.14 3.03 5.23
CA LEU A 325 -7.18 3.58 4.36
C LEU A 325 -6.88 5.06 4.10
N THR A 326 -6.94 5.48 2.84
CA THR A 326 -6.69 6.84 2.39
C THR A 326 -7.88 7.35 1.57
N MET A 327 -8.33 8.57 1.81
CA MET A 327 -9.27 9.30 0.97
C MET A 327 -8.64 10.63 0.54
N ASP A 328 -8.56 10.86 -0.76
CA ASP A 328 -7.84 11.98 -1.35
C ASP A 328 -8.80 12.95 -2.06
N TYR A 329 -8.68 14.24 -1.76
CA TYR A 329 -9.56 15.31 -2.23
C TYR A 329 -8.71 16.47 -2.77
N PRO A 330 -8.42 16.49 -4.08
CA PRO A 330 -7.75 17.63 -4.69
C PRO A 330 -8.76 18.78 -4.89
N VAL A 331 -8.45 19.96 -4.35
CA VAL A 331 -9.38 21.10 -4.30
C VAL A 331 -8.67 22.44 -4.48
N THR A 332 -9.37 23.42 -5.04
CA THR A 332 -8.93 24.82 -5.04
C THR A 332 -9.46 25.52 -3.79
N VAL A 333 -8.59 26.06 -2.93
CA VAL A 333 -9.00 26.72 -1.69
C VAL A 333 -9.75 28.03 -2.01
N PRO A 334 -10.99 28.22 -1.50
CA PRO A 334 -11.82 29.37 -1.89
C PRO A 334 -11.32 30.74 -1.41
N SER A 335 -10.87 30.84 -0.16
CA SER A 335 -10.62 32.14 0.50
C SER A 335 -9.55 32.06 1.59
N ILE A 336 -9.08 33.24 2.06
CA ILE A 336 -8.14 33.37 3.17
C ILE A 336 -8.72 32.93 4.53
N SER A 337 -10.05 32.88 4.64
CA SER A 337 -10.79 32.43 5.83
C SER A 337 -11.21 30.95 5.76
N SER A 338 -10.77 30.23 4.72
CA SER A 338 -11.11 28.83 4.53
C SER A 338 -10.48 27.94 5.59
N VAL A 339 -11.31 27.12 6.23
CA VAL A 339 -10.92 26.10 7.22
C VAL A 339 -11.42 24.75 6.76
N LEU A 340 -10.52 23.76 6.71
CA LEU A 340 -10.90 22.36 6.55
C LEU A 340 -11.45 21.85 7.87
N ARG A 341 -12.67 21.33 7.86
CA ARG A 341 -13.31 20.71 9.03
C ARG A 341 -13.57 19.24 8.78
N VAL A 342 -13.10 18.41 9.69
CA VAL A 342 -13.33 16.96 9.73
C VAL A 342 -13.72 16.57 11.14
N PHE A 343 -14.67 15.65 11.27
CA PHE A 343 -15.02 15.05 12.55
C PHE A 343 -14.61 13.60 12.58
N GLY A 344 -14.11 13.14 13.72
CA GLY A 344 -13.77 11.73 13.95
C GLY A 344 -14.18 11.25 15.33
N MET A 345 -14.50 9.97 15.46
CA MET A 345 -14.70 9.32 16.76
C MET A 345 -14.27 7.86 16.65
N HIS A 346 -13.78 7.26 17.73
CA HIS A 346 -13.67 5.81 17.80
C HIS A 346 -14.99 5.23 18.30
N VAL A 347 -15.50 4.20 17.62
CA VAL A 347 -16.69 3.48 18.04
C VAL A 347 -16.25 2.32 18.91
N SER A 348 -16.48 2.50 20.20
CA SER A 348 -16.01 1.63 21.29
C SER A 348 -16.32 0.15 21.09
N THR A 349 -15.29 -0.65 21.35
CA THR A 349 -15.40 -2.03 21.84
C THR A 349 -14.26 -2.25 22.86
N PRO A 350 -14.35 -3.24 23.77
CA PRO A 350 -13.36 -3.41 24.85
C PRO A 350 -12.03 -4.05 24.41
N TYR A 351 -11.83 -4.29 23.12
CA TYR A 351 -10.66 -4.96 22.57
C TYR A 351 -10.01 -4.09 21.49
N GLY A 352 -8.73 -4.33 21.18
CA GLY A 352 -7.96 -3.59 20.18
C GLY A 352 -6.99 -2.58 20.78
N ASP A 353 -6.19 -1.95 19.93
CA ASP A 353 -5.25 -0.88 20.31
C ASP A 353 -5.70 0.51 19.81
N GLY A 354 -6.91 0.60 19.24
CA GLY A 354 -7.48 1.79 18.66
C GLY A 354 -7.08 1.99 17.20
N MET A 355 -7.22 3.22 16.71
CA MET A 355 -6.82 3.59 15.35
C MET A 355 -6.12 4.95 15.33
N THR A 356 -5.16 5.11 14.44
CA THR A 356 -4.61 6.43 14.12
C THR A 356 -5.40 7.07 12.98
N ALA A 357 -6.03 8.22 13.23
CA ALA A 357 -6.55 9.10 12.20
C ALA A 357 -5.51 10.15 11.81
N LYS A 358 -5.32 10.42 10.52
CA LYS A 358 -4.43 11.49 10.03
C LYS A 358 -5.16 12.40 9.06
N LEU A 359 -4.84 13.69 9.14
CA LEU A 359 -5.20 14.68 8.14
C LEU A 359 -3.92 15.24 7.53
N LEU A 360 -3.79 15.12 6.22
CA LEU A 360 -2.64 15.60 5.48
C LEU A 360 -3.08 16.68 4.49
N VAL A 361 -2.21 17.67 4.30
CA VAL A 361 -2.34 18.69 3.25
C VAL A 361 -1.07 18.62 2.41
N ASN A 362 -1.24 18.41 1.10
CA ASN A 362 -0.16 18.18 0.15
C ASN A 362 0.78 17.05 0.60
N GLY A 363 0.20 15.97 1.14
CA GLY A 363 0.89 14.80 1.66
C GLY A 363 1.70 15.02 2.95
N ARG A 364 1.63 16.21 3.57
CA ARG A 364 2.20 16.46 4.90
C ARG A 364 1.14 16.34 5.98
N ALA A 365 1.37 15.50 6.99
CA ALA A 365 0.48 15.40 8.14
C ALA A 365 0.41 16.73 8.91
N ILE A 366 -0.81 17.20 9.12
CA ILE A 366 -1.14 18.36 9.95
C ILE A 366 -1.78 17.91 11.26
N VAL A 367 -2.57 16.82 11.22
CA VAL A 367 -3.10 16.14 12.41
C VAL A 367 -2.72 14.67 12.34
N VAL A 368 -2.27 14.15 13.48
CA VAL A 368 -2.09 12.72 13.74
C VAL A 368 -2.70 12.46 15.12
N LYS A 369 -3.79 11.70 15.16
CA LYS A 369 -4.53 11.41 16.38
C LYS A 369 -4.65 9.92 16.57
N GLN A 370 -4.01 9.39 17.60
CA GLN A 370 -4.33 8.06 18.12
C GLN A 370 -5.67 8.15 18.85
N MET A 371 -6.70 7.51 18.30
CA MET A 371 -7.97 7.31 19.00
C MET A 371 -7.95 5.93 19.63
N GLY A 372 -7.83 5.90 20.95
CA GLY A 372 -7.82 4.65 21.71
C GLY A 372 -9.19 3.95 21.70
N PRO A 373 -9.25 2.69 22.15
CA PRO A 373 -10.49 1.90 22.16
C PRO A 373 -11.63 2.56 22.96
N HIS A 374 -11.30 3.44 23.92
CA HIS A 374 -12.26 4.16 24.77
C HIS A 374 -12.51 5.62 24.37
N ASP A 375 -11.88 6.10 23.28
CA ASP A 375 -12.05 7.48 22.80
C ASP A 375 -13.33 7.64 21.97
N SER A 376 -14.46 7.52 22.67
CA SER A 376 -15.81 7.53 22.08
C SER A 376 -16.41 8.91 21.88
N GLN A 377 -15.64 9.98 22.15
CA GLN A 377 -16.09 11.34 21.97
C GLN A 377 -15.87 11.78 20.52
N TRP A 378 -16.71 12.71 20.05
CA TRP A 378 -16.50 13.32 18.74
C TRP A 378 -15.40 14.36 18.84
N HIS A 379 -14.38 14.21 18.00
CA HIS A 379 -13.35 15.20 17.77
C HIS A 379 -13.72 16.03 16.55
N GLN A 380 -13.70 17.35 16.67
CA GLN A 380 -13.72 18.28 15.54
C GLN A 380 -12.29 18.77 15.30
N TRP A 381 -11.77 18.48 14.12
CA TRP A 381 -10.50 19.05 13.64
C TRP A 381 -10.77 20.19 12.68
N ASP A 382 -10.24 21.36 13.02
CA ASP A 382 -10.30 22.56 12.20
C ASP A 382 -8.88 22.93 11.75
N ILE A 383 -8.61 22.87 10.45
CA ILE A 383 -7.29 23.14 9.87
C ILE A 383 -7.36 24.40 9.00
N PRO A 384 -6.62 25.48 9.34
CA PRO A 384 -6.62 26.68 8.54
C PRO A 384 -5.97 26.43 7.18
N LEU A 385 -6.70 26.73 6.11
CA LEU A 385 -6.23 26.64 4.73
C LEU A 385 -5.94 28.01 4.11
N GLY A 386 -6.17 29.10 4.85
CA GLY A 386 -6.10 30.47 4.34
C GLY A 386 -4.81 30.83 3.60
N LYS A 387 -3.66 30.27 4.02
CA LYS A 387 -2.37 30.46 3.34
C LYS A 387 -2.31 29.91 1.91
N TYR A 388 -3.25 29.05 1.54
CA TYR A 388 -3.37 28.47 0.21
C TYR A 388 -4.53 29.09 -0.58
N SER A 389 -5.11 30.22 -0.14
CA SER A 389 -6.25 30.86 -0.78
C SER A 389 -6.03 31.05 -2.29
N GLY A 390 -6.94 30.52 -3.11
CA GLY A 390 -6.85 30.56 -4.57
C GLY A 390 -5.97 29.46 -5.19
N GLU A 391 -5.23 28.71 -4.38
CA GLU A 391 -4.34 27.65 -4.84
C GLU A 391 -4.97 26.26 -4.74
N GLN A 392 -4.44 25.33 -5.55
CA GLN A 392 -4.80 23.92 -5.51
C GLN A 392 -4.02 23.19 -4.41
N VAL A 393 -4.73 22.43 -3.58
CA VAL A 393 -4.16 21.58 -2.53
C VAL A 393 -4.74 20.18 -2.60
N LEU A 394 -3.96 19.19 -2.17
CA LEU A 394 -4.43 17.83 -1.96
C LEU A 394 -4.74 17.65 -0.47
N ILE A 395 -6.01 17.43 -0.15
CA ILE A 395 -6.44 17.08 1.21
C ILE A 395 -6.56 15.58 1.29
N THR A 396 -5.88 14.98 2.26
CA THR A 396 -5.94 13.53 2.47
C THR A 396 -6.42 13.24 3.87
N VAL A 397 -7.40 12.35 3.99
CA VAL A 397 -7.85 11.77 5.26
C VAL A 397 -7.39 10.32 5.29
N THR A 398 -6.71 9.92 6.36
CA THR A 398 -6.28 8.53 6.51
C THR A 398 -6.66 7.93 7.85
N ALA A 399 -6.82 6.61 7.84
CA ALA A 399 -7.12 5.79 8.99
C ALA A 399 -6.22 4.55 8.96
N ASN A 400 -5.36 4.44 9.97
CA ASN A 400 -4.45 3.31 10.15
C ASN A 400 -4.90 2.50 11.37
N PRO A 401 -5.11 1.18 11.24
CA PRO A 401 -5.57 0.34 12.35
C PRO A 401 -4.42 -0.18 13.22
N ASN A 402 -3.26 0.49 13.20
CA ASN A 402 -2.04 0.13 13.92
C ASN A 402 -1.67 -1.36 13.75
N LYS A 403 -1.48 -2.11 14.85
CA LYS A 403 -1.00 -3.50 14.85
C LYS A 403 -2.09 -4.53 15.11
N ASP A 404 -3.18 -4.15 15.79
CA ASP A 404 -4.36 -5.00 15.98
C ASP A 404 -5.57 -4.26 15.43
N THR A 405 -6.41 -4.96 14.66
CA THR A 405 -7.65 -4.38 14.09
C THR A 405 -8.88 -4.93 14.77
N ASN A 406 -8.70 -5.65 15.88
CA ASN A 406 -9.77 -6.38 16.49
C ASN A 406 -10.72 -5.45 17.21
N SER A 407 -11.84 -5.23 16.55
CA SER A 407 -12.95 -4.43 17.05
C SER A 407 -12.66 -2.92 17.11
N ASP A 408 -11.57 -2.50 16.46
CA ASP A 408 -11.25 -1.11 16.18
C ASP A 408 -12.12 -0.59 15.04
N ASN A 409 -12.86 0.49 15.30
CA ASN A 409 -13.80 1.06 14.37
C ASN A 409 -13.72 2.58 14.46
N LEU A 410 -13.13 3.22 13.45
CA LEU A 410 -13.10 4.67 13.36
C LEU A 410 -14.31 5.15 12.57
N ARG A 411 -15.05 6.13 13.08
CA ARG A 411 -15.98 6.93 12.27
C ARG A 411 -15.32 8.24 11.91
N ILE A 412 -15.28 8.55 10.62
CA ILE A 412 -14.73 9.81 10.13
C ILE A 412 -15.67 10.45 9.12
N THR A 413 -15.95 11.74 9.26
CA THR A 413 -16.82 12.43 8.31
C THR A 413 -16.07 12.77 7.04
N ARG A 414 -16.80 12.84 5.92
CA ARG A 414 -16.32 13.51 4.73
C ARG A 414 -15.84 14.93 5.06
N PRO A 415 -14.67 15.38 4.57
CA PRO A 415 -14.20 16.72 4.86
C PRO A 415 -15.11 17.78 4.26
N ARG A 416 -15.14 18.96 4.87
CA ARG A 416 -15.77 20.15 4.29
C ARG A 416 -14.88 21.37 4.46
N ILE A 417 -14.98 22.32 3.54
CA ILE A 417 -14.36 23.64 3.72
C ILE A 417 -15.43 24.60 4.21
N VAL A 418 -15.19 25.16 5.39
CA VAL A 418 -16.06 26.15 6.03
C VAL A 418 -15.37 27.51 6.09
N ASP A 419 -16.17 28.57 6.10
CA ASP A 419 -15.68 29.94 6.24
C ASP A 419 -15.70 30.33 7.72
N VAL A 420 -14.53 30.34 8.36
CA VAL A 420 -14.41 30.66 9.79
C VAL A 420 -13.32 31.72 9.95
N PRO A 421 -13.69 33.02 10.01
CA PRO A 421 -12.72 34.07 10.31
C PRO A 421 -12.12 33.81 11.70
N ASN A 422 -10.81 34.00 11.82
CA ASN A 422 -9.99 33.91 13.06
C ASN A 422 -9.47 32.53 13.48
N VAL A 423 -9.58 31.49 12.67
CA VAL A 423 -8.81 30.24 12.89
C VAL A 423 -7.47 30.36 12.18
N THR A 424 -6.37 30.46 12.94
CA THR A 424 -5.01 30.62 12.40
C THR A 424 -4.11 29.42 12.65
N GLU A 425 -4.52 28.52 13.55
CA GLU A 425 -3.79 27.30 13.90
C GLU A 425 -4.72 26.07 13.86
N PRO A 426 -4.17 24.86 13.62
CA PRO A 426 -4.93 23.62 13.75
C PRO A 426 -5.55 23.48 15.14
N MET A 427 -6.83 23.12 15.21
CA MET A 427 -7.53 22.87 16.47
C MET A 427 -8.08 21.44 16.52
N ASP A 428 -8.04 20.82 17.70
CA ASP A 428 -8.77 19.60 18.06
C ASP A 428 -9.74 19.95 19.20
N ARG A 429 -11.05 19.91 18.91
CA ARG A 429 -12.10 20.18 19.90
C ARG A 429 -12.88 18.90 20.17
N VAL A 430 -12.84 18.45 21.41
CA VAL A 430 -13.75 17.39 21.88
C VAL A 430 -15.15 17.98 22.01
N LEU A 431 -16.12 17.34 21.37
CA LEU A 431 -17.52 17.70 21.45
C LEU A 431 -18.18 16.85 22.54
N ASP A 432 -18.81 17.51 23.51
CA ASP A 432 -19.63 16.83 24.47
C ASP A 432 -20.88 16.26 23.78
N ALA A 433 -21.12 14.96 23.97
CA ALA A 433 -22.27 14.24 23.41
C ALA A 433 -23.63 14.64 24.03
N SER A 434 -23.69 15.75 24.76
CA SER A 434 -24.85 16.20 25.54
C SER A 434 -25.74 17.22 24.81
N ARG A 435 -25.62 17.38 23.49
CA ARG A 435 -26.52 18.23 22.69
C ARG A 435 -26.90 17.64 21.34
#